data_AF-A0AA40STS2-F1
#
_entry.id   AF-A0AA40STS2-F1
#
_cell.length_a   1.000
_cell.length_b   1.000
_cell.length_c   1.000
_cell.angle_alpha   90.00
_cell.angle_beta   90.00
_cell.angle_gamma   90.00
#
_symmetry.space_group_name_H-M   'P 1'
#
loop_
_entity.id
_entity.type
_entity.pdbx_description
1 polymer ?
#
loop_
_entity_poly.entity_id
_entity_poly.type
_entity_poly.pdbx_seq_one_letter_code
_entity_poly.pdbx_strand_id
1 'polypeptide(L)'
;MEPSNLRTKLLKEINLIPEEKLEELYNFIYYFRVGVEASKGTAERIMQFGGCWYDMSDETLADLNEEIITRRQQDFLRRRSDETSLG
;
A
#
# COMPACT_ATOMS: atom_id res chain seq x y z
N MET A 1 3.65 -30.77 17.43
CA MET A 1 2.66 -30.45 16.37
C MET A 1 3.33 -30.75 15.06
N GLU A 2 2.93 -31.82 14.37
CA GLU A 2 3.53 -32.24 13.11
C GLU A 2 3.25 -31.24 11.99
N PRO A 3 4.26 -30.58 11.39
CA PRO A 3 4.05 -29.64 10.27
C PRO A 3 3.63 -30.31 8.94
N SER A 4 3.28 -31.60 8.93
CA SER A 4 3.52 -32.47 7.78
C SER A 4 2.29 -32.93 6.98
N ASN A 5 1.06 -32.55 7.32
CA ASN A 5 -0.09 -33.10 6.60
C ASN A 5 -0.47 -32.32 5.30
N LEU A 6 -0.41 -30.98 5.34
CA LEU A 6 -0.95 -30.16 4.24
C LEU A 6 -0.07 -30.18 2.99
N ARG A 7 1.26 -30.09 3.13
CA ARG A 7 2.19 -30.14 1.99
C ARG A 7 2.09 -31.45 1.23
N THR A 8 1.99 -32.57 1.96
CA THR A 8 1.83 -33.90 1.36
C THR A 8 0.50 -34.04 0.63
N LYS A 9 -0.59 -33.49 1.18
CA LYS A 9 -1.88 -33.44 0.48
C LYS A 9 -1.81 -32.60 -0.80
N LEU A 10 -1.18 -31.43 -0.73
CA LEU A 10 -1.03 -30.56 -1.89
C LEU A 10 -0.24 -31.22 -3.02
N LEU A 11 0.90 -31.86 -2.71
CA LEU A 11 1.69 -32.58 -3.71
C LEU A 11 0.91 -33.73 -4.36
N LYS A 12 0.07 -34.43 -3.59
CA LYS A 12 -0.80 -35.49 -4.15
C LYS A 12 -1.79 -34.92 -5.17
N GLU A 13 -2.46 -33.81 -4.86
CA GLU A 13 -3.39 -33.17 -5.80
C GLU A 13 -2.68 -32.66 -7.05
N ILE A 14 -1.50 -32.06 -6.90
CA ILE A 14 -0.70 -31.57 -8.04
C ILE A 14 -0.34 -32.71 -8.99
N ASN A 15 0.01 -33.88 -8.45
CA ASN A 15 0.36 -35.05 -9.27
C ASN A 15 -0.85 -35.67 -10.02
N LEU A 16 -2.08 -35.30 -9.68
CA LEU A 16 -3.29 -35.75 -10.39
C LEU A 16 -3.66 -34.85 -11.57
N ILE A 17 -2.99 -33.70 -11.71
CA ILE A 17 -3.29 -32.73 -12.77
C ILE A 17 -2.62 -33.18 -14.08
N PRO A 18 -3.32 -33.11 -15.22
CA PRO A 18 -2.73 -33.40 -16.53
C PRO A 18 -1.52 -32.51 -16.85
N GLU A 19 -0.53 -33.07 -17.53
CA GLU A 19 0.74 -32.39 -17.86
C GLU A 19 0.52 -31.04 -18.57
N GLU A 20 -0.44 -30.99 -19.49
CA GLU A 20 -0.81 -29.78 -20.24
C GLU A 20 -1.33 -28.63 -19.37
N LYS A 21 -1.68 -28.89 -18.11
CA LYS A 21 -2.16 -27.90 -17.13
C LYS A 21 -1.11 -27.54 -16.07
N LEU A 22 0.03 -28.21 -16.05
CA LEU A 22 1.07 -27.94 -15.05
C LEU A 22 1.71 -26.56 -15.21
N GLU A 23 1.81 -26.04 -16.44
CA GLU A 23 2.32 -24.68 -16.68
C GLU A 23 1.38 -23.61 -16.07
N GLU A 24 0.07 -23.78 -16.26
CA GLU A 24 -0.95 -22.90 -15.69
C GLU A 24 -0.93 -22.93 -14.16
N LEU A 25 -0.81 -24.13 -13.57
CA LEU A 25 -0.66 -24.31 -12.13
C LEU A 25 0.64 -23.69 -11.60
N TYR A 26 1.76 -23.89 -12.28
CA TYR A 26 3.04 -23.31 -11.90
C TYR A 26 2.95 -21.79 -11.84
N ASN A 27 2.39 -21.17 -12.88
CA ASN A 27 2.21 -19.72 -12.92
C ASN A 27 1.32 -19.24 -11.77
N PHE A 28 0.22 -19.95 -11.47
CA PHE A 28 -0.64 -19.62 -10.33
C PHE A 28 0.12 -19.66 -9.00
N ILE A 29 0.87 -20.74 -8.72
CA ILE A 29 1.65 -20.88 -7.49
C ILE A 29 2.77 -19.82 -7.43
N TYR A 30 3.42 -19.55 -8.56
CA TYR A 30 4.48 -18.54 -8.68
C TYR A 30 3.95 -17.15 -8.34
N TYR A 31 2.85 -16.72 -8.96
CA TYR A 31 2.24 -15.42 -8.69
C TYR A 31 1.71 -15.32 -7.26
N PHE A 32 1.14 -16.41 -6.72
CA PHE A 32 0.74 -16.45 -5.32
C PHE A 32 1.94 -16.22 -4.39
N ARG A 33 3.07 -16.91 -4.60
CA ARG A 33 4.30 -16.72 -3.80
C ARG A 33 4.81 -15.28 -3.89
N VAL A 34 4.93 -14.76 -5.11
CA VAL A 34 5.42 -13.39 -5.35
C VAL A 34 4.49 -12.36 -4.73
N GLY A 35 3.17 -12.55 -4.83
CA GLY A 35 2.17 -11.67 -4.20
C GLY A 35 2.27 -11.67 -2.68
N VAL A 36 2.48 -12.84 -2.06
CA VAL A 36 2.71 -12.95 -0.61
C VAL A 36 4.00 -12.22 -0.22
N GLU A 37 5.08 -12.38 -0.97
CA GLU A 37 6.35 -11.67 -0.71
C GLU A 37 6.21 -10.15 -0.87
N ALA A 38 5.51 -9.70 -1.91
CA ALA A 38 5.24 -8.28 -2.13
C ALA A 38 4.41 -7.67 -0.99
N SER A 39 3.39 -8.39 -0.49
CA SER A 39 2.53 -7.90 0.59
C SER A 39 3.26 -7.70 1.92
N LYS A 40 4.32 -8.49 2.19
CA LYS A 40 5.13 -8.36 3.41
C LYS A 40 5.86 -7.01 3.46
N GLY A 41 6.41 -6.55 2.35
CA GLY A 41 7.13 -5.27 2.29
C GLY A 41 6.22 -4.04 2.36
N THR A 42 4.97 -4.13 1.90
CA THR A 42 4.08 -2.97 1.78
C THR A 42 3.58 -2.47 3.13
N ALA A 43 3.19 -3.36 4.04
CA ALA A 43 2.68 -2.96 5.36
C ALA A 43 3.77 -2.31 6.22
N GLU A 44 4.95 -2.92 6.31
CA GLU A 44 6.10 -2.37 7.05
C GLU A 44 6.56 -1.03 6.45
N ARG A 45 6.62 -0.91 5.11
CA ARG A 45 6.98 0.33 4.44
C ARG A 45 5.93 1.44 4.64
N ILE A 46 4.63 1.12 4.63
CA ILE A 46 3.57 2.09 4.95
C ILE A 46 3.67 2.54 6.42
N MET A 47 3.95 1.62 7.35
CA MET A 47 4.12 1.94 8.77
C MET A 47 5.35 2.81 9.06
N GLN A 48 6.44 2.69 8.28
CA GLN A 48 7.60 3.59 8.37
C GLN A 48 7.22 5.06 8.15
N PHE A 49 6.24 5.35 7.28
CA PHE A 49 5.74 6.71 7.06
C PHE A 49 4.69 7.15 8.10
N GLY A 50 4.06 6.21 8.80
CA GLY A 50 3.09 6.50 9.87
C GLY A 50 3.75 7.07 11.13
N GLY A 51 4.99 6.68 11.42
CA GLY A 51 5.78 7.20 12.56
C GLY A 51 6.31 8.62 12.38
N CYS A 52 6.37 9.13 11.14
CA CYS A 52 6.91 10.48 10.85
C CYS A 52 6.12 11.61 11.53
N TRP A 53 4.84 11.36 11.83
CA TRP A 53 3.99 12.30 12.60
C TRP A 53 4.16 12.14 14.11
N TYR A 54 4.54 10.96 14.59
CA TYR A 54 4.77 10.69 16.01
C TYR A 54 6.08 11.33 16.50
N ASP A 55 7.11 11.36 15.65
CA ASP A 55 8.41 11.97 15.95
C ASP A 55 8.44 13.49 15.68
N MET A 56 7.34 14.06 15.17
CA MET A 56 7.23 15.51 14.93
C MET A 56 6.96 16.24 16.24
N SER A 57 7.71 17.31 16.51
CA SER A 57 7.43 18.15 17.69
C SER A 57 6.13 18.94 17.49
N ASP A 58 5.47 19.27 18.61
CA ASP A 58 4.25 20.09 18.59
C ASP A 58 4.48 21.46 17.92
N GLU A 59 5.69 22.02 18.06
CA GLU A 59 6.10 23.26 17.41
C GLU A 59 6.16 23.11 15.88
N THR A 60 6.84 22.06 15.38
CA THR A 60 6.90 21.78 13.93
C THR A 60 5.52 21.47 13.35
N LEU A 61 4.65 20.81 14.13
CA LEU A 61 3.26 20.55 13.74
C LEU A 61 2.43 21.84 13.69
N ALA A 62 2.62 22.75 14.63
CA ALA A 62 1.94 24.04 14.68
C ALA A 62 2.32 24.91 13.47
N ASP A 63 3.62 25.00 13.17
CA ASP A 63 4.14 25.73 12.00
C ASP A 63 3.57 25.18 10.68
N LEU A 64 3.55 23.84 10.55
CA LEU A 64 2.97 23.18 9.38
C LEU A 64 1.48 23.48 9.24
N ASN A 65 0.73 23.49 10.35
CA ASN A 65 -0.69 23.82 10.35
C ASN A 65 -0.94 25.26 9.93
N GLU A 66 -0.17 26.22 10.45
CA GLU A 66 -0.28 27.62 10.02
C GLU A 66 0.00 27.75 8.52
N GLU A 67 1.06 27.12 8.01
CA GLU A 67 1.39 27.15 6.58
C GLU A 67 0.26 26.57 5.70
N ILE A 68 -0.36 25.46 6.12
CA ILE A 68 -1.50 24.84 5.41
C ILE A 68 -2.71 25.78 5.42
N ILE A 69 -3.01 26.40 6.56
CA ILE A 69 -4.13 27.35 6.71
C ILE A 69 -3.90 28.55 5.77
N THR A 70 -2.71 29.15 5.81
CA THR A 70 -2.36 30.30 4.95
C THR A 70 -2.48 29.97 3.48
N ARG A 71 -1.96 28.82 3.02
CA ARG A 71 -2.07 28.40 1.61
C ARG A 71 -3.52 28.23 1.18
N ARG A 72 -4.36 27.58 2.01
CA ARG A 72 -5.78 27.40 1.71
C ARG A 72 -6.53 28.72 1.65
N GLN A 73 -6.22 29.67 2.53
CA GLN A 73 -6.80 31.00 2.49
C GLN A 73 -6.38 31.77 1.22
N GLN A 74 -5.11 31.71 0.85
CA GLN A 74 -4.60 32.36 -0.37
C GLN A 74 -5.23 31.77 -1.64
N ASP A 75 -5.32 30.45 -1.75
CA ASP A 75 -5.98 29.79 -2.89
C ASP A 75 -7.46 30.15 -2.99
N PHE A 76 -8.16 30.25 -1.85
CA PHE A 76 -9.56 30.65 -1.82
C PHE A 76 -9.75 32.12 -2.24
N LEU A 77 -8.88 33.02 -1.76
CA LEU A 77 -8.89 34.43 -2.15
C LEU A 77 -8.58 34.61 -3.65
N ARG A 78 -7.62 33.85 -4.19
CA ARG A 78 -7.27 33.88 -5.63
C ARG A 78 -8.43 33.45 -6.51
N ARG A 79 -9.16 32.40 -6.14
CA ARG A 79 -10.36 31.97 -6.87
C ARG A 79 -11.42 33.07 -6.91
N ARG A 80 -11.62 33.76 -5.79
CA ARG A 80 -12.61 34.84 -5.68
C ARG A 80 -12.20 36.08 -6.48
N SER A 81 -10.91 36.42 -6.56
CA SER A 81 -10.45 37.51 -7.43
C SER A 81 -10.67 37.21 -8.91
N ASP A 82 -10.39 35.97 -9.34
CA ASP A 82 -10.56 35.55 -10.73
C ASP A 82 -12.04 35.58 -11.17
N GLU A 83 -12.98 35.34 -10.25
CA GLU A 83 -14.43 35.44 -10.48
C GLU A 83 -14.94 36.89 -10.52
N THR A 84 -14.26 37.84 -9.87
CA THR A 84 -14.70 39.25 -9.77
C THR A 84 -13.96 40.19 -10.75
N SER A 85 -12.92 39.71 -11.45
CA SER A 85 -12.13 40.47 -12.43
C SER A 85 -12.70 40.47 -13.85
N LEU A 86 -13.89 39.93 -14.07
CA LEU A 86 -14.68 40.17 -15.30
C LEU A 86 -15.54 41.44 -15.11
N GLY A 87 -14.88 42.59 -15.23
CA GLY A 87 -15.50 43.92 -15.30
C GLY A 87 -14.74 44.79 -16.28
#